data_AF-M0DRA9-F1
#
_entry.id   AF-M0DRA9-F1
#
_cell.length_a   1.000
_cell.length_b   1.000
_cell.length_c   1.000
_cell.angle_alpha   90.00
_cell.angle_beta   90.00
_cell.angle_gamma   90.00
#
_symmetry.space_group_name_H-M   'P 1'
#
loop_
_entity.id
_entity.type
_entity.pdbx_description
1 polymer ?
#
loop_
_entity_poly.entity_id
_entity_poly.type
_entity_poly.pdbx_seq_one_letter_code
_entity_poly.pdbx_strand_id
1 'polypeptide(L)'
;MPEPTSDATADEGAAADDDTETAPEVPSIDLPSDAFDAVLDALDGRDPNDPLRFEGFSVARDDGGYVLDPADGDRQTGVSERELHEALDERAPAVTDWYAFERVVGEFGPRRAFLRWLEDADGATVATRYAALAEGIERAWGELKITATVTDRGERRYDVRHADDAGVPVDELDRYDDPLDARELVKLDEKGRYRPLKTAPTLAGGWVFPDLGPRDAYEAVETVYPATVANWHREREGELDVSHWRETMERQSGIYGVVKTWDRGEGHEHVDWVAEACCDDSQCLKRREWEYDDETDLNVDGGDGAFPCREPCSVVVSAARKWTRLESERPRTYEFDLTPSEKEQVEDIIDAVADGRIDEIREADTKEGANRYRTRFLRAKRFDDEGNLGGVPTEPAETGDEE
;
A
#
# COMPACT_ATOMS: atom_id res chain seq x y z
N MET A 1 -8.37 -10.85 -60.17
CA MET A 1 -8.04 -12.28 -59.99
C MET A 1 -7.63 -12.46 -58.54
N PRO A 2 -8.36 -13.23 -57.74
CA PRO A 2 -9.71 -12.90 -57.28
C PRO A 2 -9.75 -12.74 -55.74
N GLU A 3 -10.78 -12.04 -55.26
CA GLU A 3 -11.24 -12.06 -53.87
C GLU A 3 -11.57 -13.49 -53.41
N PRO A 4 -11.57 -13.75 -52.10
CA PRO A 4 -12.46 -14.74 -51.53
C PRO A 4 -13.49 -14.11 -50.59
N THR A 5 -14.68 -14.65 -50.76
CA THR A 5 -15.97 -14.39 -50.14
C THR A 5 -16.03 -14.93 -48.70
N SER A 6 -16.95 -14.33 -47.94
CA SER A 6 -17.54 -14.72 -46.65
C SER A 6 -17.31 -16.14 -46.12
N ASP A 7 -17.23 -16.26 -44.79
CA ASP A 7 -18.19 -17.12 -44.11
C ASP A 7 -18.66 -16.53 -42.79
N ALA A 8 -19.97 -16.61 -42.60
CA ALA A 8 -20.69 -16.16 -41.44
C ALA A 8 -20.94 -17.35 -40.53
N THR A 9 -20.56 -17.24 -39.26
CA THR A 9 -21.08 -18.09 -38.21
C THR A 9 -21.73 -17.20 -37.17
N ALA A 10 -23.05 -17.18 -37.21
CA ALA A 10 -23.89 -16.72 -36.11
C ALA A 10 -23.62 -17.61 -34.90
N ASP A 11 -23.27 -16.98 -33.78
CA ASP A 11 -23.33 -17.60 -32.47
C ASP A 11 -24.49 -16.93 -31.72
N GLU A 12 -25.64 -17.62 -31.75
CA GLU A 12 -26.75 -17.39 -30.85
C GLU A 12 -26.36 -18.02 -29.51
N GLY A 13 -26.03 -17.20 -28.51
CA GLY A 13 -25.56 -17.69 -27.22
C GLY A 13 -25.92 -16.75 -26.07
N ALA A 14 -26.90 -17.18 -25.29
CA ALA A 14 -27.25 -16.72 -23.94
C ALA A 14 -27.81 -15.30 -23.81
N ALA A 15 -29.14 -15.23 -23.74
CA ALA A 15 -29.83 -14.20 -23.00
C ALA A 15 -29.21 -14.12 -21.59
N ALA A 16 -28.70 -12.95 -21.24
CA ALA A 16 -28.33 -12.62 -19.87
C ALA A 16 -29.61 -12.76 -19.03
N ASP A 17 -29.55 -13.65 -18.04
CA ASP A 17 -30.54 -13.72 -16.99
C ASP A 17 -30.64 -12.34 -16.35
N ASP A 18 -31.88 -11.86 -16.27
CA ASP A 18 -32.30 -10.68 -15.53
C ASP A 18 -32.15 -11.03 -14.04
N ASP A 19 -30.92 -10.91 -13.53
CA ASP A 19 -30.62 -10.99 -12.11
C ASP A 19 -31.44 -9.89 -11.43
N THR A 20 -32.56 -10.30 -10.87
CA THR A 20 -33.33 -9.48 -9.95
C THR A 20 -32.45 -9.30 -8.72
N GLU A 21 -31.66 -8.23 -8.68
CA GLU A 21 -30.86 -7.82 -7.51
C GLU A 21 -31.75 -7.88 -6.28
N THR A 22 -31.60 -8.95 -5.52
CA THR A 22 -32.28 -9.07 -4.23
C THR A 22 -31.58 -8.07 -3.33
N ALA A 23 -32.35 -7.15 -2.75
CA ALA A 23 -31.79 -6.12 -1.88
C ALA A 23 -30.88 -6.78 -0.82
N PRO A 24 -29.67 -6.24 -0.58
CA PRO A 24 -28.71 -6.86 0.32
C PRO A 24 -29.30 -7.01 1.72
N GLU A 25 -29.05 -8.15 2.37
CA GLU A 25 -29.58 -8.43 3.71
C GLU A 25 -28.83 -7.57 4.74
N VAL A 26 -29.49 -6.51 5.19
CA VAL A 26 -28.91 -5.58 6.17
C VAL A 26 -28.92 -6.25 7.55
N PRO A 27 -27.79 -6.27 8.28
CA PRO A 27 -27.77 -6.83 9.63
C PRO A 27 -28.69 -6.05 10.57
N SER A 28 -29.32 -6.76 11.50
CA SER A 28 -30.02 -6.13 12.63
C SER A 28 -29.00 -5.46 13.54
N ILE A 29 -29.18 -4.18 13.83
CA ILE A 29 -28.32 -3.40 14.72
C ILE A 29 -29.13 -2.95 15.93
N ASP A 30 -28.65 -3.30 17.13
CA ASP A 30 -29.19 -2.81 18.39
C ASP A 30 -28.63 -1.40 18.64
N LEU A 31 -29.47 -0.37 18.59
CA LEU A 31 -29.03 1.02 18.72
C LEU A 31 -28.39 1.26 20.10
N PRO A 32 -27.10 1.62 20.19
CA PRO A 32 -26.47 1.91 21.47
C PRO A 32 -27.01 3.19 22.08
N SER A 33 -27.20 3.21 23.40
CA SER A 33 -27.65 4.42 24.12
C SER A 33 -26.71 5.61 23.88
N ASP A 34 -25.39 5.40 23.86
CA ASP A 34 -24.43 6.46 23.58
C ASP A 34 -24.57 7.06 22.16
N ALA A 35 -25.03 6.26 21.19
CA ALA A 35 -25.30 6.74 19.84
C ALA A 35 -26.59 7.58 19.81
N PHE A 36 -27.63 7.14 20.51
CA PHE A 36 -28.87 7.90 20.67
C PHE A 36 -28.63 9.23 21.42
N ASP A 37 -27.92 9.18 22.55
CA ASP A 37 -27.57 10.36 23.35
C ASP A 37 -26.74 11.34 22.53
N ALA A 38 -25.82 10.85 21.68
CA ALA A 38 -25.07 11.70 20.77
C ALA A 38 -25.96 12.38 19.70
N VAL A 39 -27.05 11.75 19.26
CA VAL A 39 -28.04 12.41 18.40
C VAL A 39 -28.72 13.55 19.15
N LEU A 40 -29.17 13.31 20.38
CA LEU A 40 -29.79 14.34 21.22
C LEU A 40 -28.85 15.52 21.47
N ASP A 41 -27.60 15.24 21.87
CA ASP A 41 -26.57 16.27 22.07
C ASP A 41 -26.31 17.08 20.79
N ALA A 42 -26.31 16.42 19.62
CA ALA A 42 -26.10 17.09 18.34
C ALA A 42 -27.27 17.99 17.95
N LEU A 43 -28.50 17.62 18.32
CA LEU A 43 -29.71 18.43 18.12
C LEU A 43 -29.75 19.62 19.09
N ASP A 44 -29.32 19.42 20.34
CA ASP A 44 -29.27 20.47 21.36
C ASP A 44 -28.27 21.58 21.04
N GLY A 45 -27.22 21.25 20.29
CA GLY A 45 -26.23 22.21 19.79
C GLY A 45 -26.67 22.99 18.53
N ARG A 46 -27.83 22.71 17.96
CA ARG A 46 -28.31 23.29 16.68
C ARG A 46 -29.44 24.29 16.89
N ASP A 47 -29.60 25.18 15.91
CA ASP A 47 -30.74 26.10 15.88
C ASP A 47 -32.06 25.33 15.67
N PRO A 48 -33.19 25.80 16.22
CA PRO A 48 -34.49 25.18 15.97
C PRO A 48 -34.79 25.07 14.46
N ASN A 49 -35.26 23.89 14.04
CA ASN A 49 -35.49 23.50 12.64
C ASN A 49 -34.23 23.36 11.77
N ASP A 50 -33.01 23.45 12.31
CA ASP A 50 -31.80 23.02 11.60
C ASP A 50 -31.65 21.49 11.70
N PRO A 51 -31.81 20.74 10.60
CA PRO A 51 -31.86 19.30 10.65
C PRO A 51 -30.47 18.66 10.75
N LEU A 52 -30.33 17.71 11.68
CA LEU A 52 -29.30 16.68 11.63
C LEU A 52 -29.67 15.67 10.54
N ARG A 53 -28.76 15.45 9.58
CA ARG A 53 -29.01 14.60 8.41
C ARG A 53 -28.35 13.25 8.55
N PHE A 54 -29.09 12.22 8.19
CA PHE A 54 -28.65 10.84 8.02
C PHE A 54 -28.90 10.43 6.57
N GLU A 55 -28.39 9.27 6.16
CA GLU A 55 -28.81 8.72 4.87
C GLU A 55 -30.28 8.29 4.95
N GLY A 56 -31.10 8.81 4.04
CA GLY A 56 -32.52 8.44 3.94
C GLY A 56 -33.48 9.16 4.91
N PHE A 57 -33.00 9.99 5.85
CA PHE A 57 -33.88 10.81 6.69
C PHE A 57 -33.13 11.96 7.39
N SER A 58 -33.88 12.86 8.02
CA SER A 58 -33.33 13.88 8.91
C SER A 58 -34.15 14.05 10.18
N VAL A 59 -33.50 14.58 11.22
CA VAL A 59 -34.11 14.87 12.52
C VAL A 59 -33.81 16.32 12.88
N ALA A 60 -34.80 17.04 13.38
CA ALA A 60 -34.62 18.40 13.90
C ALA A 60 -35.37 18.57 15.23
N ARG A 61 -35.05 19.62 15.96
CA ARG A 61 -35.83 20.06 17.12
C ARG A 61 -36.76 21.20 16.71
N ASP A 62 -38.00 21.19 17.21
CA ASP A 62 -38.96 22.28 17.05
C ASP A 62 -39.51 22.75 18.42
N ASP A 63 -40.42 23.72 18.42
CA ASP A 63 -41.02 24.26 19.64
C ASP A 63 -41.89 23.24 20.41
N GLY A 64 -42.25 22.12 19.78
CA GLY A 64 -43.17 21.09 20.28
C GLY A 64 -42.54 19.72 20.55
N GLY A 65 -41.25 19.52 20.26
CA GLY A 65 -40.54 18.25 20.41
C GLY A 65 -39.52 18.03 19.30
N TYR A 66 -39.54 16.84 18.72
CA TYR A 66 -38.70 16.49 17.57
C TYR A 66 -39.50 16.41 16.28
N VAL A 67 -38.80 16.66 15.18
CA VAL A 67 -39.28 16.48 13.82
C VAL A 67 -38.46 15.38 13.19
N LEU A 68 -39.14 14.34 12.69
CA LEU A 68 -38.53 13.27 11.90
C LEU A 68 -39.01 13.43 10.45
N ASP A 69 -38.09 13.52 9.51
CA ASP A 69 -38.39 13.73 8.08
C ASP A 69 -37.73 12.63 7.24
N PRO A 70 -38.41 11.49 7.00
CA PRO A 70 -37.93 10.42 6.13
C PRO A 70 -37.91 10.86 4.67
N ALA A 71 -36.90 10.44 3.90
CA ALA A 71 -36.82 10.73 2.48
C ALA A 71 -37.97 10.10 1.67
N ASP A 72 -38.43 8.91 2.10
CA ASP A 72 -39.48 8.12 1.44
C ASP A 72 -40.78 8.06 2.26
N GLY A 73 -41.17 9.17 2.90
CA GLY A 73 -42.38 9.19 3.72
C GLY A 73 -42.87 10.58 4.09
N ASP A 74 -43.88 10.60 4.96
CA ASP A 74 -44.44 11.84 5.47
C ASP A 74 -43.64 12.36 6.66
N ARG A 75 -43.37 13.68 6.65
CA ARG A 75 -42.76 14.39 7.77
C ARG A 75 -43.61 14.30 9.03
N GLN A 76 -42.97 13.92 10.13
CA GLN A 76 -43.58 13.77 11.46
C GLN A 76 -43.11 14.90 12.37
N THR A 77 -44.03 15.53 13.09
CA THR A 77 -43.77 16.69 13.96
C THR A 77 -44.33 16.44 15.36
N GLY A 78 -43.75 17.06 16.39
CA GLY A 78 -44.19 16.84 17.78
C GLY A 78 -43.91 15.43 18.28
N VAL A 79 -42.87 14.79 17.72
CA VAL A 79 -42.40 13.47 18.11
C VAL A 79 -41.79 13.57 19.51
N SER A 80 -42.23 12.72 20.44
CA SER A 80 -41.63 12.63 21.77
C SER A 80 -40.27 11.94 21.72
N GLU A 81 -39.42 12.12 22.74
CA GLU A 81 -38.11 11.47 22.81
C GLU A 81 -38.20 9.94 22.72
N ARG A 82 -39.22 9.33 23.35
CA ARG A 82 -39.44 7.88 23.27
C ARG A 82 -39.80 7.43 21.86
N GLU A 83 -40.68 8.17 21.19
CA GLU A 83 -41.07 7.87 19.79
C GLU A 83 -39.88 8.11 18.84
N LEU A 84 -39.04 9.10 19.13
CA LEU A 84 -37.80 9.32 18.40
C LEU A 84 -36.84 8.15 18.60
N HIS A 85 -36.66 7.67 19.83
CA HIS A 85 -35.81 6.50 20.11
C HIS A 85 -36.30 5.27 19.33
N GLU A 86 -37.60 4.97 19.37
CA GLU A 86 -38.19 3.86 18.62
C GLU A 86 -37.95 4.02 17.10
N ALA A 87 -38.12 5.23 16.55
CA ALA A 87 -37.88 5.49 15.14
C ALA A 87 -36.39 5.43 14.73
N LEU A 88 -35.47 5.82 15.61
CA LEU A 88 -34.04 5.73 15.38
C LEU A 88 -33.53 4.30 15.51
N ASP A 89 -34.11 3.50 16.38
CA ASP A 89 -33.81 2.06 16.54
C ASP A 89 -34.19 1.28 15.27
N GLU A 90 -35.35 1.55 14.67
CA GLU A 90 -35.73 1.02 13.35
C GLU A 90 -34.77 1.42 12.22
N ARG A 91 -33.96 2.46 12.43
CA ARG A 91 -33.00 3.04 11.47
C ARG A 91 -31.58 2.95 12.00
N ALA A 92 -31.31 2.01 12.91
CA ALA A 92 -30.06 1.92 13.64
C ALA A 92 -28.81 1.93 12.72
N PRO A 93 -28.76 1.22 11.57
CA PRO A 93 -27.60 1.28 10.68
C PRO A 93 -27.20 2.70 10.25
N ALA A 94 -28.17 3.55 9.91
CA ALA A 94 -27.91 4.93 9.51
C ALA A 94 -27.46 5.80 10.69
N VAL A 95 -28.03 5.57 11.87
CA VAL A 95 -27.66 6.30 13.10
C VAL A 95 -26.25 5.90 13.57
N THR A 96 -25.93 4.60 13.58
CA THR A 96 -24.60 4.11 13.95
C THR A 96 -23.56 4.42 12.90
N ASP A 97 -23.92 4.58 11.63
CA ASP A 97 -23.01 5.07 10.59
C ASP A 97 -22.58 6.51 10.86
N TRP A 98 -23.56 7.38 11.10
CA TRP A 98 -23.31 8.75 11.51
C TRP A 98 -22.48 8.80 12.80
N TYR A 99 -22.85 8.02 13.82
CA TYR A 99 -22.15 8.02 15.10
C TYR A 99 -20.68 7.62 14.96
N ALA A 100 -20.40 6.54 14.23
CA ALA A 100 -19.02 6.08 14.05
C ALA A 100 -18.14 7.15 13.40
N PHE A 101 -18.65 7.87 12.40
CA PHE A 101 -17.83 8.83 11.68
C PHE A 101 -17.81 10.22 12.32
N GLU A 102 -18.93 10.70 12.84
CA GLU A 102 -19.00 12.03 13.45
C GLU A 102 -18.51 12.06 14.90
N ARG A 103 -18.66 10.96 15.66
CA ARG A 103 -18.32 10.93 17.09
C ARG A 103 -17.11 10.06 17.40
N VAL A 104 -16.99 8.86 16.82
CA VAL A 104 -15.87 7.95 17.13
C VAL A 104 -14.61 8.31 16.33
N VAL A 105 -14.74 8.51 15.02
CA VAL A 105 -13.63 8.91 14.14
C VAL A 105 -13.40 10.40 14.19
N GLY A 106 -14.47 11.22 14.18
CA GLY A 106 -14.40 12.67 14.33
C GLY A 106 -13.99 13.42 13.05
N GLU A 107 -13.14 14.42 13.23
CA GLU A 107 -12.80 15.43 12.22
C GLU A 107 -12.37 14.85 10.86
N PHE A 108 -12.69 15.61 9.80
CA PHE A 108 -12.27 15.29 8.45
C PHE A 108 -10.74 15.34 8.32
N GLY A 109 -10.18 14.32 7.69
CA GLY A 109 -8.73 14.17 7.57
C GLY A 109 -8.33 12.75 7.13
N PRO A 110 -7.03 12.44 7.12
CA PRO A 110 -6.49 11.20 6.54
C PRO A 110 -7.08 9.94 7.17
N ARG A 111 -7.22 9.90 8.50
CA ARG A 111 -7.85 8.76 9.20
C ARG A 111 -9.27 8.51 8.72
N ARG A 112 -10.10 9.56 8.67
CA ARG A 112 -11.50 9.44 8.28
C ARG A 112 -11.64 8.93 6.85
N ALA A 113 -10.89 9.53 5.92
CA ALA A 113 -10.90 9.14 4.52
C ALA A 113 -10.44 7.70 4.32
N PHE A 114 -9.38 7.29 5.02
CA PHE A 114 -8.85 5.93 4.93
C PHE A 114 -9.82 4.88 5.45
N LEU A 115 -10.44 5.11 6.61
CA LEU A 115 -11.43 4.19 7.15
C LEU A 115 -12.67 4.09 6.23
N ARG A 116 -13.13 5.20 5.64
CA ARG A 116 -14.20 5.15 4.61
C ARG A 116 -13.79 4.37 3.37
N TRP A 117 -12.54 4.52 2.93
CA TRP A 117 -11.99 3.77 1.81
C TRP A 117 -11.89 2.26 2.10
N LEU A 118 -11.55 1.88 3.34
CA LEU A 118 -11.55 0.48 3.77
C LEU A 118 -12.95 -0.14 3.70
N GLU A 119 -14.00 0.63 4.02
CA GLU A 119 -15.40 0.19 3.94
C GLU A 119 -15.98 0.19 2.50
N ASP A 120 -15.16 0.48 1.48
CA ASP A 120 -15.61 0.66 0.08
C ASP A 120 -16.79 1.63 -0.06
N ALA A 121 -16.76 2.71 0.71
CA ALA A 121 -17.93 3.56 0.88
C ALA A 121 -18.25 4.45 -0.34
N ASP A 122 -17.46 4.40 -1.42
CA ASP A 122 -17.63 5.29 -2.57
C ASP A 122 -18.87 4.88 -3.39
N GLY A 123 -19.98 5.59 -3.15
CA GLY A 123 -21.22 5.47 -3.92
C GLY A 123 -22.23 4.43 -3.40
N ALA A 124 -21.88 3.65 -2.37
CA ALA A 124 -22.78 2.69 -1.74
C ALA A 124 -23.67 3.32 -0.66
N THR A 125 -24.94 2.90 -0.60
CA THR A 125 -25.84 3.24 0.51
C THR A 125 -25.32 2.64 1.83
N VAL A 126 -25.70 3.21 2.97
CA VAL A 126 -25.52 2.63 4.30
C VAL A 126 -26.01 1.18 4.32
N ALA A 127 -27.16 0.89 3.72
CA ALA A 127 -27.74 -0.44 3.70
C ALA A 127 -26.81 -1.46 3.01
N THR A 128 -26.37 -1.16 1.79
CA THR A 128 -25.43 -1.99 1.04
C THR A 128 -24.10 -2.16 1.77
N ARG A 129 -23.58 -1.07 2.36
CA ARG A 129 -22.31 -1.09 3.10
C ARG A 129 -22.40 -1.92 4.37
N TYR A 130 -23.50 -1.86 5.12
CA TYR A 130 -23.66 -2.65 6.34
C TYR A 130 -23.80 -4.15 6.04
N ALA A 131 -24.46 -4.51 4.94
CA ALA A 131 -24.49 -5.90 4.48
C ALA A 131 -23.07 -6.40 4.15
N ALA A 132 -22.29 -5.62 3.39
CA ALA A 132 -20.90 -5.96 3.08
C ALA A 132 -20.00 -6.00 4.33
N LEU A 133 -20.18 -5.09 5.29
CA LEU A 133 -19.47 -5.12 6.58
C LEU A 133 -19.85 -6.33 7.45
N ALA A 134 -21.07 -6.86 7.32
CA ALA A 134 -21.46 -8.07 8.04
C ALA A 134 -20.73 -9.32 7.49
N GLU A 135 -20.44 -9.34 6.18
CA GLU A 135 -19.65 -10.39 5.53
C GLU A 135 -18.13 -10.21 5.74
N GLY A 136 -17.69 -8.96 5.90
CA GLY A 136 -16.28 -8.58 6.05
C GLY A 136 -15.71 -8.02 4.75
N ILE A 137 -15.39 -6.74 4.75
CA ILE A 137 -14.81 -6.05 3.58
C ILE A 137 -13.30 -6.13 3.68
N GLU A 138 -12.68 -6.79 2.72
CA GLU A 138 -11.24 -6.91 2.67
C GLU A 138 -10.58 -5.88 1.73
N ARG A 139 -9.51 -5.25 2.21
CA ARG A 139 -8.68 -4.32 1.43
C ARG A 139 -7.20 -4.60 1.67
N ALA A 140 -6.41 -4.38 0.62
CA ALA A 140 -4.96 -4.48 0.68
C ALA A 140 -4.34 -3.09 0.90
N TRP A 141 -3.29 -3.01 1.71
CA TRP A 141 -2.51 -1.79 1.88
C TRP A 141 -1.03 -2.14 2.01
N GLY A 142 -0.30 -2.10 0.89
CA GLY A 142 1.01 -2.74 0.81
C GLY A 142 0.88 -4.25 1.08
N GLU A 143 1.74 -4.79 1.93
CA GLU A 143 1.66 -6.21 2.35
C GLU A 143 0.62 -6.46 3.47
N LEU A 144 -0.25 -5.50 3.79
CA LEU A 144 -1.32 -5.71 4.77
C LEU A 144 -2.61 -6.16 4.10
N LYS A 145 -3.28 -7.12 4.73
CA LYS A 145 -4.71 -7.42 4.52
C LYS A 145 -5.49 -6.89 5.70
N ILE A 146 -6.43 -5.98 5.42
CA ILE A 146 -7.28 -5.34 6.42
C ILE A 146 -8.72 -5.76 6.16
N THR A 147 -9.38 -6.36 7.15
CA THR A 147 -10.79 -6.77 7.07
C THR A 147 -11.63 -5.89 7.97
N ALA A 148 -12.50 -5.07 7.39
CA ALA A 148 -13.44 -4.23 8.11
C ALA A 148 -14.77 -4.98 8.33
N THR A 149 -15.25 -4.97 9.57
CA THR A 149 -16.51 -5.58 9.97
C THR A 149 -17.35 -4.63 10.82
N VAL A 150 -18.63 -4.95 10.97
CA VAL A 150 -19.55 -4.24 11.88
C VAL A 150 -20.12 -5.21 12.92
N THR A 151 -20.18 -4.76 14.17
CA THR A 151 -20.82 -5.51 15.26
C THR A 151 -22.34 -5.37 15.24
N ASP A 152 -23.04 -6.18 16.04
CA ASP A 152 -24.48 -6.05 16.33
C ASP A 152 -24.87 -4.70 16.95
N ARG A 153 -23.90 -3.91 17.41
CA ARG A 153 -24.07 -2.55 17.93
C ARG A 153 -23.67 -1.44 16.96
N GLY A 154 -23.34 -1.79 15.71
CA GLY A 154 -22.94 -0.81 14.69
C GLY A 154 -21.50 -0.27 14.85
N GLU A 155 -20.73 -0.83 15.80
CA GLU A 155 -19.32 -0.49 15.97
C GLU A 155 -18.47 -1.14 14.87
N ARG A 156 -17.47 -0.38 14.37
CA ARG A 156 -16.51 -0.89 13.38
C ARG A 156 -15.39 -1.65 14.06
N ARG A 157 -14.99 -2.74 13.44
CA ARG A 157 -13.86 -3.58 13.85
C ARG A 157 -12.99 -3.92 12.67
N TYR A 158 -11.68 -3.97 12.92
CA TYR A 158 -10.68 -4.16 11.88
C TYR A 158 -9.72 -5.27 12.30
N ASP A 159 -9.61 -6.29 11.45
CA ASP A 159 -8.55 -7.28 11.54
C ASP A 159 -7.42 -6.87 10.60
N VAL A 160 -6.20 -6.73 11.13
CA VAL A 160 -5.00 -6.38 10.36
C VAL A 160 -4.00 -7.52 10.44
N ARG A 161 -3.55 -8.03 9.29
CA ARG A 161 -2.55 -9.11 9.18
C ARG A 161 -1.71 -8.96 7.92
N HIS A 162 -0.69 -9.79 7.76
CA HIS A 162 0.05 -9.88 6.50
C HIS A 162 -0.84 -10.45 5.38
N ALA A 163 -0.61 -10.03 4.14
CA ALA A 163 -1.37 -10.48 2.97
C ALA A 163 -1.26 -11.99 2.75
N ASP A 164 -0.08 -12.58 3.00
CA ASP A 164 0.13 -14.03 2.90
C ASP A 164 -0.57 -14.84 4.01
N ASP A 165 -0.99 -14.18 5.09
CA ASP A 165 -1.77 -14.79 6.18
C ASP A 165 -3.28 -14.65 5.95
N ALA A 166 -3.71 -14.23 4.75
CA ALA A 166 -5.11 -14.17 4.38
C ALA A 166 -5.76 -15.57 4.49
N GLY A 167 -6.86 -15.65 5.23
CA GLY A 167 -7.58 -16.91 5.47
C GLY A 167 -6.96 -17.83 6.53
N VAL A 168 -5.79 -17.49 7.11
CA VAL A 168 -5.24 -18.22 8.26
C VAL A 168 -6.10 -17.93 9.51
N PRO A 169 -6.53 -18.94 10.27
CA PRO A 169 -7.29 -18.72 11.51
C PRO A 169 -6.52 -17.86 12.52
N VAL A 170 -7.23 -16.99 13.24
CA VAL A 170 -6.62 -16.06 14.22
C VAL A 170 -5.87 -16.80 15.33
N ASP A 171 -6.32 -17.99 15.72
CA ASP A 171 -5.69 -18.84 16.75
C ASP A 171 -4.43 -19.57 16.27
N GLU A 172 -4.13 -19.52 14.96
CA GLU A 172 -2.88 -20.02 14.37
C GLU A 172 -1.82 -18.92 14.18
N LEU A 173 -2.17 -17.65 14.47
CA LEU A 173 -1.30 -16.48 14.34
C LEU A 173 -0.92 -15.89 15.71
N ASP A 174 0.22 -15.20 15.78
CA ASP A 174 0.60 -14.44 16.96
C ASP A 174 -0.31 -13.21 17.09
N ARG A 175 -1.15 -13.20 18.14
CA ARG A 175 -2.14 -12.15 18.40
C ARG A 175 -1.50 -10.95 19.11
N TYR A 176 -1.84 -9.76 18.64
CA TYR A 176 -1.50 -8.48 19.26
C TYR A 176 -2.74 -7.60 19.40
N ASP A 177 -2.89 -6.93 20.54
CA ASP A 177 -4.05 -6.05 20.81
C ASP A 177 -3.65 -4.56 20.88
N ASP A 178 -2.38 -4.24 21.14
CA ASP A 178 -1.87 -2.86 21.16
C ASP A 178 -1.26 -2.51 19.79
N PRO A 179 -1.78 -1.53 19.03
CA PRO A 179 -1.24 -1.16 17.73
C PRO A 179 0.24 -0.75 17.77
N LEU A 180 0.77 -0.34 18.93
CA LEU A 180 2.17 0.01 19.11
C LEU A 180 3.12 -1.20 19.06
N ASP A 181 2.62 -2.42 19.28
CA ASP A 181 3.43 -3.64 19.17
C ASP A 181 3.91 -3.87 17.73
N ALA A 182 3.26 -3.26 16.73
CA ALA A 182 3.69 -3.28 15.35
C ALA A 182 5.12 -2.74 15.15
N ARG A 183 5.64 -1.91 16.08
CA ARG A 183 7.02 -1.40 16.03
C ARG A 183 8.06 -2.51 16.07
N GLU A 184 7.82 -3.58 16.83
CA GLU A 184 8.74 -4.71 16.88
C GLU A 184 8.59 -5.59 15.63
N LEU A 185 7.35 -5.77 15.13
CA LEU A 185 7.07 -6.54 13.92
C LEU A 185 7.75 -5.94 12.67
N VAL A 186 7.74 -4.61 12.53
CA VAL A 186 8.30 -3.96 11.33
C VAL A 186 9.81 -3.79 11.36
N LYS A 187 10.47 -4.13 12.46
CA LYS A 187 11.90 -3.87 12.67
C LYS A 187 12.79 -4.78 11.84
N LEU A 188 12.43 -6.05 11.74
CA LEU A 188 13.19 -7.09 11.06
C LEU A 188 12.34 -7.72 9.95
N ASP A 189 12.99 -8.28 8.93
CA ASP A 189 12.34 -9.15 7.96
C ASP A 189 12.28 -10.60 8.45
N GLU A 190 11.68 -11.49 7.66
CA GLU A 190 11.57 -12.93 7.98
C GLU A 190 12.92 -13.61 8.26
N LYS A 191 14.02 -13.06 7.72
CA LYS A 191 15.39 -13.57 7.91
C LYS A 191 16.09 -12.93 9.11
N GLY A 192 15.40 -12.09 9.88
CA GLY A 192 15.93 -11.38 11.04
C GLY A 192 16.84 -10.20 10.68
N ARG A 193 16.83 -9.73 9.43
CA ARG A 193 17.62 -8.58 8.97
C ARG A 193 16.85 -7.29 9.24
N TYR A 194 17.54 -6.24 9.63
CA TYR A 194 16.91 -4.94 9.88
C TYR A 194 16.25 -4.37 8.61
N ARG A 195 15.03 -3.85 8.74
CA ARG A 195 14.26 -3.19 7.67
C ARG A 195 14.44 -1.66 7.74
N PRO A 196 15.41 -1.07 7.00
CA PRO A 196 15.60 0.38 6.99
C PRO A 196 14.46 1.10 6.25
N LEU A 197 13.90 0.47 5.22
CA LEU A 197 12.75 0.96 4.47
C LEU A 197 11.53 0.13 4.86
N LYS A 198 10.55 0.75 5.53
CA LYS A 198 9.35 0.04 5.99
C LYS A 198 8.41 -0.35 4.87
N THR A 199 8.51 0.28 3.71
CA THR A 199 7.74 -0.04 2.51
C THR A 199 8.45 -0.99 1.56
N ALA A 200 9.60 -1.57 1.92
CA ALA A 200 10.15 -2.67 1.14
C ALA A 200 9.31 -3.94 1.36
N PRO A 201 8.98 -4.71 0.30
CA PRO A 201 8.12 -5.90 0.36
C PRO A 201 8.84 -7.06 1.07
N THR A 202 8.91 -6.96 2.39
CA THR A 202 9.76 -7.78 3.27
C THR A 202 9.18 -7.83 4.69
N LEU A 203 7.93 -7.41 4.88
CA LEU A 203 7.27 -7.51 6.17
C LEU A 203 7.12 -8.99 6.51
N ALA A 204 7.51 -9.39 7.72
CA ALA A 204 7.32 -10.77 8.15
C ALA A 204 5.83 -11.02 8.41
N GLY A 205 5.32 -12.19 8.02
CA GLY A 205 3.99 -12.68 8.38
C GLY A 205 3.94 -13.39 9.74
N GLY A 206 2.87 -14.14 9.98
CA GLY A 206 2.64 -14.96 11.18
C GLY A 206 1.95 -14.23 12.34
N TRP A 207 1.36 -13.07 12.13
CA TRP A 207 0.75 -12.25 13.18
C TRP A 207 -0.60 -11.65 12.77
N VAL A 208 -1.37 -11.23 13.77
CA VAL A 208 -2.65 -10.55 13.57
C VAL A 208 -2.92 -9.54 14.68
N PHE A 209 -3.45 -8.37 14.31
CA PHE A 209 -4.19 -7.47 15.20
C PHE A 209 -5.69 -7.63 14.97
N PRO A 210 -6.36 -8.49 15.73
CA PRO A 210 -7.78 -8.74 15.54
C PRO A 210 -8.64 -7.74 16.32
N ASP A 211 -9.85 -7.48 15.82
CA ASP A 211 -10.87 -6.71 16.53
C ASP A 211 -10.43 -5.28 16.92
N LEU A 212 -9.58 -4.63 16.12
CA LEU A 212 -9.14 -3.26 16.39
C LEU A 212 -10.28 -2.26 16.21
N GLY A 213 -10.32 -1.25 17.07
CA GLY A 213 -11.16 -0.08 16.86
C GLY A 213 -10.64 0.84 15.74
N PRO A 214 -11.45 1.81 15.27
CA PRO A 214 -11.08 2.71 14.17
C PRO A 214 -9.76 3.47 14.36
N ARG A 215 -9.51 3.93 15.59
CA ARG A 215 -8.25 4.63 15.92
C ARG A 215 -7.06 3.69 15.83
N ASP A 216 -7.17 2.51 16.45
CA ASP A 216 -6.06 1.59 16.60
C ASP A 216 -5.71 0.93 15.26
N ALA A 217 -6.70 0.67 14.41
CA ALA A 217 -6.48 0.23 13.03
C ALA A 217 -5.64 1.24 12.24
N TYR A 218 -5.98 2.53 12.32
CA TYR A 218 -5.18 3.59 11.71
C TYR A 218 -3.77 3.70 12.32
N GLU A 219 -3.64 3.57 13.64
CA GLU A 219 -2.36 3.63 14.35
C GLU A 219 -1.45 2.43 14.02
N ALA A 220 -2.02 1.23 13.86
CA ALA A 220 -1.32 0.05 13.40
C ALA A 220 -0.78 0.26 11.97
N VAL A 221 -1.63 0.70 11.03
CA VAL A 221 -1.22 0.98 9.65
C VAL A 221 -0.13 2.04 9.58
N GLU A 222 -0.26 3.17 10.30
CA GLU A 222 0.76 4.23 10.33
C GLU A 222 2.05 3.78 11.05
N THR A 223 1.97 2.81 11.96
CA THR A 223 3.17 2.23 12.58
C THR A 223 3.88 1.28 11.60
N VAL A 224 3.13 0.51 10.81
CA VAL A 224 3.68 -0.41 9.82
C VAL A 224 4.26 0.35 8.62
N TYR A 225 3.48 1.28 8.06
CA TYR A 225 3.81 2.10 6.91
C TYR A 225 3.65 3.59 7.23
N PRO A 226 4.68 4.22 7.83
CA PRO A 226 4.60 5.62 8.23
C PRO A 226 4.30 6.58 7.09
N ALA A 227 3.35 7.49 7.34
CA ALA A 227 2.91 8.57 6.47
C ALA A 227 2.27 8.13 5.14
N THR A 228 2.01 6.83 4.93
CA THR A 228 1.40 6.39 3.67
C THR A 228 -0.03 6.85 3.54
N VAL A 229 -0.82 6.80 4.62
CA VAL A 229 -2.22 7.23 4.57
C VAL A 229 -2.32 8.74 4.44
N ALA A 230 -1.45 9.48 5.14
CA ALA A 230 -1.39 10.92 5.04
C ALA A 230 -1.05 11.41 3.62
N ASN A 231 -0.08 10.78 2.95
CA ASN A 231 0.30 11.15 1.59
C ASN A 231 -0.76 10.75 0.57
N TRP A 232 -1.34 9.55 0.69
CA TRP A 232 -2.46 9.10 -0.13
C TRP A 232 -3.66 10.05 -0.02
N HIS A 233 -3.97 10.53 1.19
CA HIS A 233 -5.02 11.53 1.38
C HIS A 233 -4.70 12.84 0.66
N ARG A 234 -3.49 13.38 0.81
CA ARG A 234 -3.08 14.62 0.13
C ARG A 234 -3.15 14.51 -1.38
N GLU A 235 -2.74 13.38 -1.94
CA GLU A 235 -2.86 13.11 -3.38
C GLU A 235 -4.30 13.21 -3.87
N ARG A 236 -5.23 12.57 -3.16
CA ARG A 236 -6.66 12.62 -3.49
C ARG A 236 -7.26 14.03 -3.42
N GLU A 237 -6.74 14.87 -2.52
CA GLU A 237 -7.14 16.28 -2.40
C GLU A 237 -6.38 17.20 -3.40
N GLY A 238 -5.44 16.67 -4.18
CA GLY A 238 -4.59 17.47 -5.09
C GLY A 238 -3.56 18.35 -4.37
N GLU A 239 -3.23 18.00 -3.13
CA GLU A 239 -2.31 18.73 -2.24
C GLU A 239 -1.01 17.96 -1.95
N LEU A 240 -0.73 16.87 -2.69
CA LEU A 240 0.52 16.14 -2.52
C LEU A 240 1.71 17.02 -2.92
N ASP A 241 2.57 17.30 -1.95
CA ASP A 241 3.78 18.08 -2.16
C ASP A 241 4.91 17.16 -2.63
N VAL A 242 5.17 17.14 -3.95
CA VAL A 242 6.23 16.33 -4.56
C VAL A 242 7.55 17.11 -4.58
N SER A 243 8.63 16.48 -4.10
CA SER A 243 10.00 16.96 -4.23
C SER A 243 10.75 16.07 -5.21
N HIS A 244 11.02 16.62 -6.39
CA HIS A 244 11.74 15.95 -7.47
C HIS A 244 13.20 15.66 -7.13
N TRP A 245 13.85 14.85 -7.97
CA TRP A 245 15.24 14.44 -7.78
C TRP A 245 16.18 15.62 -7.57
N ARG A 246 16.19 16.60 -8.48
CA ARG A 246 17.13 17.73 -8.43
C ARG A 246 17.00 18.53 -7.14
N GLU A 247 15.77 18.87 -6.77
CA GLU A 247 15.47 19.60 -5.53
C GLU A 247 15.98 18.85 -4.29
N THR A 248 15.78 17.53 -4.27
CA THR A 248 16.21 16.65 -3.18
C THR A 248 17.73 16.52 -3.10
N MET A 249 18.40 16.40 -4.25
CA MET A 249 19.86 16.30 -4.30
C MET A 249 20.55 17.62 -3.96
N GLU A 250 19.95 18.76 -4.30
CA GLU A 250 20.43 20.09 -3.92
C GLU A 250 20.51 20.31 -2.40
N ARG A 251 19.64 19.64 -1.62
CA ARG A 251 19.68 19.69 -0.15
C ARG A 251 20.80 18.86 0.47
N GLN A 252 21.37 17.90 -0.25
CA GLN A 252 22.34 16.96 0.32
C GLN A 252 23.67 17.64 0.65
N SER A 253 24.26 17.28 1.79
CA SER A 253 25.51 17.89 2.26
C SER A 253 26.44 16.86 2.91
N GLY A 254 27.64 17.28 3.32
CA GLY A 254 28.63 16.39 3.94
C GLY A 254 29.00 15.22 3.03
N ILE A 255 28.98 14.00 3.58
CA ILE A 255 29.36 12.79 2.83
C ILE A 255 28.43 12.47 1.66
N TYR A 256 27.21 13.00 1.65
CA TYR A 256 26.20 12.82 0.60
C TYR A 256 26.27 13.88 -0.49
N GLY A 257 26.98 15.00 -0.25
CA GLY A 257 27.14 16.07 -1.24
C GLY A 257 27.83 15.63 -2.53
N VAL A 258 28.47 14.46 -2.55
CA VAL A 258 29.04 13.88 -3.78
C VAL A 258 27.98 13.64 -4.86
N VAL A 259 26.73 13.35 -4.48
CA VAL A 259 25.62 13.09 -5.42
C VAL A 259 25.37 14.30 -6.33
N LYS A 260 25.59 15.53 -5.82
CA LYS A 260 25.49 16.78 -6.60
C LYS A 260 26.50 16.86 -7.75
N THR A 261 27.61 16.12 -7.65
CA THR A 261 28.69 16.18 -8.64
C THR A 261 28.49 15.21 -9.79
N TRP A 262 27.40 14.44 -9.78
CA TRP A 262 27.11 13.45 -10.79
C TRP A 262 26.36 14.02 -12.00
N ASP A 263 25.72 15.18 -11.85
CA ASP A 263 25.10 15.96 -12.94
C ASP A 263 26.15 16.64 -13.87
N ARG A 264 27.27 15.96 -14.15
CA ARG A 264 28.42 16.48 -14.93
C ARG A 264 28.20 16.42 -16.45
N GLY A 265 26.96 16.59 -16.90
CA GLY A 265 26.66 16.95 -18.29
C GLY A 265 26.26 15.82 -19.24
N GLU A 266 25.99 14.61 -18.76
CA GLU A 266 25.42 13.53 -19.59
C GLU A 266 24.17 12.94 -18.89
N GLY A 267 23.00 13.52 -19.16
CA GLY A 267 21.67 12.89 -19.06
C GLY A 267 21.03 12.70 -17.67
N HIS A 268 19.69 12.78 -17.65
CA HIS A 268 18.85 12.26 -16.55
C HIS A 268 18.81 10.71 -16.52
N GLU A 269 19.41 10.03 -17.52
CA GLU A 269 19.50 8.57 -17.64
C GLU A 269 20.06 7.88 -16.39
N HIS A 270 20.95 8.54 -15.65
CA HIS A 270 21.43 7.98 -14.39
C HIS A 270 20.34 7.89 -13.31
N VAL A 271 19.40 8.84 -13.31
CA VAL A 271 18.25 8.82 -12.40
C VAL A 271 17.28 7.73 -12.81
N ASP A 272 17.17 7.44 -14.11
CA ASP A 272 16.43 6.26 -14.59
C ASP A 272 17.01 4.98 -13.97
N TRP A 273 18.33 4.73 -14.06
CA TRP A 273 18.92 3.52 -13.45
C TRP A 273 18.77 3.47 -11.93
N VAL A 274 18.85 4.63 -11.26
CA VAL A 274 18.61 4.72 -9.81
C VAL A 274 17.16 4.35 -9.48
N ALA A 275 16.21 4.88 -10.23
CA ALA A 275 14.78 4.61 -10.06
C ALA A 275 14.48 3.14 -10.34
N GLU A 276 14.96 2.60 -11.48
CA GLU A 276 14.82 1.19 -11.87
C GLU A 276 15.36 0.24 -10.79
N ALA A 277 16.54 0.54 -10.24
CA ALA A 277 17.17 -0.33 -9.25
C ALA A 277 16.57 -0.21 -7.83
N CYS A 278 15.93 0.90 -7.47
CA CYS A 278 15.51 1.17 -6.09
C CYS A 278 14.00 1.28 -5.87
N CYS A 279 13.24 1.61 -6.93
CA CYS A 279 11.85 2.05 -6.83
C CYS A 279 10.89 1.14 -7.61
N ASP A 280 11.39 0.03 -8.14
CA ASP A 280 10.56 -1.05 -8.65
C ASP A 280 9.68 -1.65 -7.54
N ASP A 281 8.52 -2.19 -7.90
CA ASP A 281 7.55 -2.77 -6.95
C ASP A 281 8.14 -3.96 -6.15
N SER A 282 9.14 -4.66 -6.71
CA SER A 282 9.91 -5.68 -5.98
C SER A 282 10.79 -5.11 -4.86
N GLN A 283 11.07 -3.81 -4.88
CA GLN A 283 11.93 -3.11 -3.93
C GLN A 283 11.14 -2.19 -2.99
N CYS A 284 10.03 -1.62 -3.45
CA CYS A 284 9.23 -0.67 -2.67
C CYS A 284 7.75 -0.66 -3.06
N LEU A 285 6.87 -0.79 -2.08
CA LEU A 285 5.40 -0.80 -2.22
C LEU A 285 4.78 0.58 -2.52
N LYS A 286 5.59 1.63 -2.67
CA LYS A 286 5.10 2.99 -2.93
C LYS A 286 5.14 3.26 -4.43
N ARG A 287 4.11 3.91 -4.96
CA ARG A 287 4.16 4.49 -6.31
C ARG A 287 4.97 5.79 -6.30
N ARG A 288 6.08 5.84 -7.03
CA ARG A 288 6.94 7.01 -7.19
C ARG A 288 6.19 8.10 -7.98
N GLU A 289 6.04 9.26 -7.33
CA GLU A 289 5.50 10.48 -7.96
C GLU A 289 6.60 11.51 -8.27
N TRP A 290 7.77 11.39 -7.63
CA TRP A 290 8.89 12.31 -7.90
C TRP A 290 9.57 11.94 -9.21
N GLU A 291 9.65 12.87 -10.15
CA GLU A 291 10.44 12.78 -11.39
C GLU A 291 11.83 13.42 -11.28
N TYR A 292 12.52 13.61 -12.40
CA TYR A 292 13.83 14.28 -12.44
C TYR A 292 13.73 15.74 -11.94
N ASP A 293 12.83 16.51 -12.53
CA ASP A 293 12.39 17.84 -12.12
C ASP A 293 10.97 18.13 -12.64
N ASP A 294 10.43 19.33 -12.38
CA ASP A 294 9.06 19.71 -12.75
C ASP A 294 8.80 19.66 -14.28
N GLU A 295 9.86 19.67 -15.10
CA GLU A 295 9.77 19.75 -16.57
C GLU A 295 10.22 18.45 -17.25
N THR A 296 10.80 17.51 -16.51
CA THR A 296 11.46 16.33 -17.05
C THR A 296 11.03 15.07 -16.32
N ASP A 297 10.27 14.24 -17.02
CA ASP A 297 9.88 12.91 -16.54
C ASP A 297 11.04 11.91 -16.68
N LEU A 298 11.03 10.88 -15.83
CA LEU A 298 11.87 9.69 -15.97
C LEU A 298 11.24 8.71 -16.96
N ASN A 299 12.09 7.88 -17.57
CA ASN A 299 11.67 6.84 -18.52
C ASN A 299 11.19 5.56 -17.83
N VAL A 300 11.42 5.44 -16.52
CA VAL A 300 11.07 4.28 -15.70
C VAL A 300 9.71 4.49 -15.07
N ASP A 301 8.87 3.46 -15.06
CA ASP A 301 7.56 3.52 -14.42
C ASP A 301 7.67 3.81 -12.91
N GLY A 302 6.64 4.46 -12.36
CA GLY A 302 6.60 4.81 -10.94
C GLY A 302 6.22 3.65 -10.02
N GLY A 303 5.72 2.54 -10.55
CA GLY A 303 5.16 1.41 -9.81
C GLY A 303 3.65 1.53 -9.60
N ASP A 304 3.02 0.42 -9.23
CA ASP A 304 1.55 0.31 -9.10
C ASP A 304 1.06 0.46 -7.65
N GLY A 305 1.95 0.85 -6.73
CA GLY A 305 1.65 1.00 -5.30
C GLY A 305 0.42 1.87 -5.00
N ALA A 306 -0.39 1.43 -4.03
CA ALA A 306 -1.64 2.12 -3.64
C ALA A 306 -1.41 3.52 -3.02
N PHE A 307 -0.21 3.78 -2.50
CA PHE A 307 0.13 5.05 -1.84
C PHE A 307 1.39 5.69 -2.45
N PRO A 308 1.42 7.04 -2.56
CA PRO A 308 2.48 7.73 -3.28
C PRO A 308 3.79 7.91 -2.49
N CYS A 309 4.89 7.94 -3.22
CA CYS A 309 6.23 8.34 -2.81
C CYS A 309 6.53 9.71 -3.42
N ARG A 310 6.42 10.74 -2.58
CA ARG A 310 6.57 12.14 -2.96
C ARG A 310 8.01 12.64 -3.10
N GLU A 311 9.01 11.88 -2.66
CA GLU A 311 10.41 12.33 -2.59
C GLU A 311 11.40 11.15 -2.59
N PRO A 312 12.58 11.24 -3.24
CA PRO A 312 13.65 10.26 -3.11
C PRO A 312 14.00 9.99 -1.64
N CYS A 313 13.86 8.73 -1.21
CA CYS A 313 14.08 8.37 0.18
C CYS A 313 15.57 8.27 0.56
N SER A 314 15.87 8.15 1.86
CA SER A 314 17.24 8.05 2.35
C SER A 314 18.01 6.81 1.84
N VAL A 315 17.31 5.73 1.48
CA VAL A 315 17.90 4.54 0.86
C VAL A 315 18.36 4.89 -0.57
N VAL A 316 17.51 5.53 -1.36
CA VAL A 316 17.84 6.03 -2.71
C VAL A 316 19.04 6.98 -2.65
N VAL A 317 19.03 7.97 -1.76
CA VAL A 317 20.17 8.91 -1.59
C VAL A 317 21.46 8.18 -1.21
N SER A 318 21.37 7.13 -0.39
CA SER A 318 22.52 6.32 0.03
C SER A 318 23.07 5.44 -1.11
N ALA A 319 22.19 4.86 -1.92
CA ALA A 319 22.53 4.08 -3.10
C ALA A 319 23.16 4.98 -4.18
N ALA A 320 22.49 6.09 -4.50
CA ALA A 320 22.98 7.12 -5.41
C ALA A 320 24.37 7.61 -5.00
N ARG A 321 24.64 7.84 -3.72
CA ARG A 321 26.00 8.20 -3.25
C ARG A 321 27.05 7.14 -3.57
N LYS A 322 26.69 5.86 -3.51
CA LYS A 322 27.62 4.76 -3.77
C LYS A 322 27.89 4.63 -5.26
N TRP A 323 26.82 4.60 -6.05
CA TRP A 323 26.93 4.60 -7.51
C TRP A 323 27.70 5.83 -7.95
N THR A 324 27.31 7.03 -7.52
CA THR A 324 28.16 8.17 -7.08
C THR A 324 29.67 8.15 -7.36
N ARG A 325 30.29 7.13 -6.80
CA ARG A 325 31.72 6.93 -6.80
C ARG A 325 32.15 5.89 -7.84
N LEU A 326 31.35 4.85 -8.03
CA LEU A 326 31.59 3.81 -9.03
C LEU A 326 31.65 4.40 -10.45
N GLU A 327 30.67 5.18 -10.90
CA GLU A 327 30.76 5.76 -12.27
C GLU A 327 31.72 6.96 -12.37
N SER A 328 32.33 7.38 -11.24
CA SER A 328 33.44 8.33 -11.31
C SER A 328 34.76 7.65 -11.74
N GLU A 329 34.80 6.31 -11.68
CA GLU A 329 35.93 5.52 -12.15
C GLU A 329 35.98 5.53 -13.68
N ARG A 330 37.20 5.55 -14.24
CA ARG A 330 37.36 5.48 -15.69
C ARG A 330 37.15 4.04 -16.16
N PRO A 331 36.26 3.79 -17.14
CA PRO A 331 36.09 2.45 -17.70
C PRO A 331 37.41 1.86 -18.18
N ARG A 332 37.58 0.55 -17.95
CA ARG A 332 38.72 -0.24 -18.42
C ARG A 332 38.20 -1.48 -19.12
N THR A 333 38.93 -1.95 -20.12
CA THR A 333 38.64 -3.20 -20.81
C THR A 333 39.36 -4.35 -20.12
N TYR A 334 38.62 -5.39 -19.76
CA TYR A 334 39.15 -6.66 -19.26
C TYR A 334 38.77 -7.77 -20.25
N GLU A 335 39.72 -8.59 -20.68
CA GLU A 335 39.51 -9.61 -21.72
C GLU A 335 39.85 -11.02 -21.21
N PHE A 336 38.88 -11.94 -21.27
CA PHE A 336 39.05 -13.36 -20.98
C PHE A 336 37.99 -14.19 -21.72
N ASP A 337 38.25 -15.49 -21.92
CA ASP A 337 37.38 -16.36 -22.72
C ASP A 337 36.34 -17.10 -21.87
N LEU A 338 35.06 -16.95 -22.24
CA LEU A 338 33.95 -17.77 -21.76
C LEU A 338 33.36 -18.59 -22.91
N THR A 339 32.92 -19.82 -22.62
CA THR A 339 31.99 -20.51 -23.53
C THR A 339 30.61 -19.87 -23.46
N PRO A 340 29.74 -20.02 -24.48
CA PRO A 340 28.41 -19.45 -24.47
C PRO A 340 27.61 -19.77 -23.19
N SER A 341 27.64 -21.02 -22.74
CA SER A 341 26.93 -21.45 -21.52
C SER A 341 27.54 -20.90 -20.22
N GLU A 342 28.82 -20.55 -20.21
CA GLU A 342 29.43 -19.88 -19.05
C GLU A 342 29.09 -18.40 -19.01
N LYS A 343 28.95 -17.76 -20.18
CA LYS A 343 28.49 -16.38 -20.29
C LYS A 343 27.01 -16.27 -19.90
N GLU A 344 26.15 -17.13 -20.43
CA GLU A 344 24.75 -17.24 -19.98
C GLU A 344 24.67 -17.45 -18.47
N GLN A 345 25.48 -18.35 -17.92
CA GLN A 345 25.49 -18.57 -16.48
C GLN A 345 25.86 -17.31 -15.67
N VAL A 346 26.76 -16.45 -16.17
CA VAL A 346 27.07 -15.18 -15.49
C VAL A 346 25.89 -14.22 -15.52
N GLU A 347 25.18 -14.15 -16.65
CA GLU A 347 23.95 -13.36 -16.79
C GLU A 347 22.86 -13.87 -15.85
N ASP A 348 22.60 -15.18 -15.83
CA ASP A 348 21.64 -15.81 -14.93
C ASP A 348 21.94 -15.51 -13.44
N ILE A 349 23.23 -15.42 -13.08
CA ILE A 349 23.65 -15.06 -11.71
C ILE A 349 23.31 -13.58 -11.42
N ILE A 350 23.55 -12.68 -12.37
CA ILE A 350 23.23 -11.25 -12.21
C ILE A 350 21.73 -11.09 -12.03
N ASP A 351 20.93 -11.67 -12.93
CA ASP A 351 19.48 -11.58 -12.91
C ASP A 351 18.89 -12.20 -11.63
N ALA A 352 19.35 -13.39 -11.23
CA ALA A 352 18.85 -14.03 -10.01
C ALA A 352 19.18 -13.24 -8.73
N VAL A 353 20.31 -12.52 -8.70
CA VAL A 353 20.64 -11.63 -7.58
C VAL A 353 19.81 -10.35 -7.62
N ALA A 354 19.67 -9.73 -8.79
CA ALA A 354 18.89 -8.52 -8.98
C ALA A 354 17.42 -8.73 -8.61
N ASP A 355 16.84 -9.85 -9.05
CA ASP A 355 15.45 -10.23 -8.77
C ASP A 355 15.23 -10.82 -7.36
N GLY A 356 16.29 -11.01 -6.57
CA GLY A 356 16.19 -11.63 -5.25
C GLY A 356 15.86 -13.14 -5.24
N ARG A 357 15.90 -13.83 -6.38
CA ARG A 357 15.45 -15.22 -6.56
C ARG A 357 16.44 -16.30 -6.09
N ILE A 358 17.57 -15.92 -5.51
CA ILE A 358 18.62 -16.87 -5.09
C ILE A 358 18.11 -17.96 -4.14
N ASP A 359 17.23 -17.61 -3.20
CA ASP A 359 16.73 -18.55 -2.19
C ASP A 359 15.67 -19.52 -2.72
N GLU A 360 15.12 -19.26 -3.91
CA GLU A 360 14.15 -20.14 -4.60
C GLU A 360 14.84 -21.30 -5.32
N ILE A 361 16.12 -21.12 -5.68
CA ILE A 361 16.88 -22.08 -6.46
C ILE A 361 17.32 -23.26 -5.56
N ARG A 362 16.67 -24.40 -5.75
CA ARG A 362 16.96 -25.62 -4.99
C ARG A 362 18.37 -26.11 -5.25
N GLU A 363 19.02 -26.63 -4.21
CA GLU A 363 20.42 -27.07 -4.26
C GLU A 363 20.69 -28.09 -5.37
N ALA A 364 19.79 -29.05 -5.57
CA ALA A 364 19.92 -30.10 -6.59
C ALA A 364 19.41 -29.70 -7.99
N ASP A 365 18.89 -28.48 -8.17
CA ASP A 365 18.42 -28.02 -9.48
C ASP A 365 19.58 -27.44 -10.31
N THR A 366 20.44 -28.33 -10.78
CA THR A 366 21.64 -27.95 -11.54
C THR A 366 21.34 -27.51 -12.97
N LYS A 367 20.06 -27.34 -13.35
CA LYS A 367 19.67 -26.77 -14.64
C LYS A 367 19.60 -25.25 -14.57
N GLU A 368 19.23 -24.70 -13.41
CA GLU A 368 19.20 -23.26 -13.15
C GLU A 368 20.61 -22.66 -13.18
N GLY A 369 20.82 -21.57 -13.92
CA GLY A 369 22.13 -20.95 -14.12
C GLY A 369 22.79 -20.48 -12.83
N ALA A 370 22.02 -19.78 -11.99
CA ALA A 370 22.48 -19.27 -10.70
C ALA A 370 22.58 -20.34 -9.59
N ASN A 371 22.33 -21.62 -9.90
CA ASN A 371 22.45 -22.70 -8.93
C ASN A 371 23.83 -22.73 -8.25
N ARG A 372 23.83 -22.94 -6.93
CA ARG A 372 25.04 -22.90 -6.10
C ARG A 372 26.15 -23.85 -6.56
N TYR A 373 25.83 -25.07 -7.01
CA TYR A 373 26.85 -26.02 -7.48
C TYR A 373 27.45 -25.58 -8.82
N ARG A 374 26.63 -25.08 -9.74
CA ARG A 374 27.11 -24.50 -11.00
C ARG A 374 28.02 -23.30 -10.76
N THR A 375 27.62 -22.38 -9.88
CA THR A 375 28.43 -21.19 -9.54
C THR A 375 29.76 -21.57 -8.91
N ARG A 376 29.78 -22.59 -8.04
CA ARG A 376 31.02 -23.13 -7.45
C ARG A 376 31.92 -23.79 -8.50
N PHE A 377 31.35 -24.53 -9.45
CA PHE A 377 32.11 -25.15 -10.54
C PHE A 377 32.70 -24.09 -11.47
N LEU A 378 31.92 -23.08 -11.86
CA LEU A 378 32.38 -21.96 -12.67
C LEU A 378 33.55 -21.24 -11.97
N ARG A 379 33.41 -20.94 -10.67
CA ARG A 379 34.48 -20.34 -9.88
C ARG A 379 35.76 -21.20 -9.88
N ALA A 380 35.64 -22.50 -9.62
CA ALA A 380 36.79 -23.41 -9.60
C ALA A 380 37.50 -23.54 -10.96
N LYS A 381 36.77 -23.34 -12.06
CA LYS A 381 37.33 -23.41 -13.42
C LYS A 381 37.93 -22.09 -13.88
N ARG A 382 37.34 -20.95 -13.49
CA ARG A 382 37.63 -19.63 -14.09
C ARG A 382 38.42 -18.69 -13.22
N PHE A 383 38.50 -18.92 -11.92
CA PHE A 383 39.32 -18.10 -11.03
C PHE A 383 40.70 -18.73 -10.89
N ASP A 384 41.76 -17.92 -10.97
CA ASP A 384 43.11 -18.36 -10.65
C ASP A 384 43.32 -18.47 -9.12
N ASP A 385 44.53 -18.87 -8.71
CA ASP A 385 44.89 -19.03 -7.29
C ASP A 385 44.90 -17.68 -6.52
N GLU A 386 44.95 -16.55 -7.23
CA GLU A 386 44.89 -15.19 -6.67
C GLU A 386 43.45 -14.65 -6.59
N GLY A 387 42.48 -15.38 -7.13
CA GLY A 387 41.07 -14.99 -7.14
C GLY A 387 40.67 -14.07 -8.29
N ASN A 388 41.49 -13.97 -9.34
CA ASN A 388 41.18 -13.20 -10.53
C ASN A 388 40.30 -13.98 -11.50
N LEU A 389 39.17 -13.38 -11.91
CA LEU A 389 38.31 -13.96 -12.95
C LEU A 389 39.06 -14.01 -14.28
N GLY A 390 39.17 -15.21 -14.86
CA GLY A 390 39.88 -15.44 -16.11
C GLY A 390 41.41 -15.27 -16.02
N GLY A 391 41.97 -15.17 -14.81
CA GLY A 391 43.38 -14.83 -14.61
C GLY A 391 43.72 -13.37 -14.94
N VAL A 392 42.72 -12.49 -15.00
CA VAL A 392 42.87 -11.07 -15.33
C VAL A 392 42.78 -10.23 -14.05
N PRO A 393 43.86 -9.54 -13.63
CA PRO A 393 43.84 -8.69 -12.45
C PRO A 393 42.83 -7.54 -12.58
N THR A 394 42.09 -7.28 -11.49
CA THR A 394 41.13 -6.16 -11.42
C THR A 394 41.83 -4.81 -11.30
N GLU A 395 42.90 -4.74 -10.50
CA GLU A 395 43.76 -3.56 -10.41
C GLU A 395 45.07 -3.80 -11.16
N PRO A 396 45.65 -2.78 -11.81
CA PRO A 396 46.97 -2.88 -12.40
C PRO A 396 47.97 -3.21 -11.28
N ALA A 397 48.90 -4.13 -11.56
CA ALA A 397 50.00 -4.38 -10.65
C ALA A 397 50.68 -3.05 -10.32
N GLU A 398 50.83 -2.74 -9.02
CA GLU A 398 51.64 -1.61 -8.58
C GLU A 398 53.02 -1.80 -9.21
N THR A 399 53.33 -1.02 -10.23
CA THR A 399 54.70 -0.93 -10.73
C THR A 399 55.50 -0.35 -9.59
N GLY A 400 56.19 -1.22 -8.85
CA GLY A 400 57.18 -0.79 -7.88
C GLY A 400 58.12 0.18 -8.59
N ASP A 401 58.16 1.41 -8.09
CA ASP A 401 59.25 2.33 -8.39
C ASP A 401 60.54 1.64 -7.92
N GLU A 402 61.21 0.94 -8.82
CA GLU A 402 62.62 0.59 -8.66
C GLU A 402 63.42 1.88 -8.92
N GLU A 403 63.95 2.46 -7.83
CA GLU A 403 64.88 3.61 -7.79
C GLU A 403 66.11 3.48 -8.71
#